data_AF-A0A928UVR1-F1
#
_entry.id   AF-A0A928UVR1-F1
#
_cell.length_a   1.000
_cell.length_b   1.000
_cell.length_c   1.000
_cell.angle_alpha   90.00
_cell.angle_beta   90.00
_cell.angle_gamma   90.00
#
_symmetry.space_group_name_H-M   'P 1'
#
loop_
_entity.id
_entity.type
_entity.pdbx_description
1 polymer ?
#
loop_
_entity_poly.entity_id
_entity_poly.type
_entity_poly.pdbx_seq_one_letter_code
_entity_poly.pdbx_strand_id
1 'polypeptide(L)'
;MGYIITISILLLSSITNVCLGQNLPKKDLDEILKKIEHHSIIGLGEAEHFYTGYYRAKIDILKHLIQNESIDVIALEASINVTALLNKYINGDAMLDVPNTLIFLNEPYSLQKAGLYNCVEIVELIDWLKDYNTHHNKKIKLVGIDFQNYSIPLENLKNQATYRQREKI
;
A
#
# COMPACT_ATOMS: atom_id res chain seq x y z
N MET A 1 52.41 -27.76 25.08
CA MET A 1 51.78 -28.53 23.97
C MET A 1 50.31 -28.62 24.32
N GLY A 2 49.33 -28.01 23.67
CA GLY A 2 49.17 -27.35 22.36
C GLY A 2 47.65 -27.37 22.12
N TYR A 3 47.04 -26.22 21.84
CA TYR A 3 45.60 -25.99 21.69
C TYR A 3 44.96 -26.83 20.57
N ILE A 4 43.69 -27.25 20.72
CA ILE A 4 42.66 -27.13 19.66
C ILE A 4 41.28 -26.92 20.32
N ILE A 5 40.73 -25.70 20.20
CA ILE A 5 39.31 -25.40 20.41
C ILE A 5 38.67 -25.47 19.02
N THR A 6 37.77 -26.42 18.78
CA THR A 6 36.97 -26.47 17.55
C THR A 6 35.73 -25.59 17.70
N ILE A 7 35.85 -24.32 17.31
CA ILE A 7 34.70 -23.47 17.01
C ILE A 7 34.30 -23.76 15.56
N SER A 8 33.33 -24.66 15.38
CA SER A 8 32.63 -24.81 14.11
C SER A 8 31.53 -23.75 14.01
N ILE A 9 31.94 -22.50 13.74
CA ILE A 9 31.03 -21.51 13.14
C ILE A 9 31.01 -21.85 11.66
N LEU A 10 30.04 -22.69 11.26
CA LEU A 10 29.66 -22.78 9.86
C LEU A 10 29.04 -21.43 9.49
N LEU A 11 29.78 -20.65 8.70
CA LEU A 11 29.24 -19.57 7.88
C LEU A 11 28.15 -20.16 6.98
N LEU A 12 26.89 -20.07 7.41
CA LEU A 12 25.74 -20.09 6.52
C LEU A 12 25.55 -18.67 5.95
N SER A 13 26.54 -18.16 5.23
CA SER A 13 26.42 -16.95 4.40
C SER A 13 26.19 -17.34 2.95
N SER A 14 25.27 -18.28 2.73
CA SER A 14 24.91 -18.74 1.39
C SER A 14 23.42 -19.05 1.40
N ILE A 15 22.68 -18.27 0.62
CA ILE A 15 21.25 -18.45 0.32
C ILE A 15 20.29 -17.85 1.37
N THR A 16 20.41 -16.55 1.60
CA THR A 16 19.26 -15.66 1.54
C THR A 16 19.69 -14.34 0.93
N ASN A 17 19.74 -14.26 -0.39
CA ASN A 17 19.28 -13.03 -1.04
C ASN A 17 17.76 -12.93 -0.79
N VAL A 18 17.36 -12.80 0.48
CA VAL A 18 16.15 -12.06 0.78
C VAL A 18 16.57 -10.66 0.41
N CYS A 19 16.14 -10.21 -0.76
CA CYS A 19 16.09 -8.80 -1.05
C CYS A 19 15.13 -8.23 0.00
N LEU A 20 15.66 -7.94 1.20
CA LEU A 20 14.98 -7.18 2.22
C LEU A 20 14.71 -5.86 1.51
N GLY A 21 13.48 -5.66 1.05
CA GLY A 21 13.08 -4.46 0.32
C GLY A 21 13.63 -3.26 1.08
N GLN A 22 14.55 -2.54 0.45
CA GLN A 22 15.28 -1.47 1.13
C GLN A 22 14.26 -0.41 1.53
N ASN A 23 14.19 -0.09 2.82
CA ASN A 23 13.47 1.10 3.28
C ASN A 23 14.28 2.33 2.83
N LEU A 24 13.59 3.40 2.44
CA LEU A 24 14.24 4.64 2.03
C LEU A 24 15.01 5.21 3.24
N PRO A 25 16.35 5.37 3.16
CA PRO A 25 17.11 5.94 4.28
C PRO A 25 16.55 7.32 4.65
N LYS A 26 16.46 7.60 5.95
CA LYS A 26 15.87 8.87 6.44
C LYS A 26 16.46 10.10 5.76
N LYS A 27 17.79 10.12 5.56
CA LYS A 27 18.48 11.21 4.88
C LYS A 27 17.96 11.42 3.46
N ASP A 28 17.78 10.34 2.70
CA ASP A 28 17.30 10.41 1.32
C ASP A 28 15.83 10.83 1.27
N LEU A 29 15.01 10.32 2.20
CA LEU A 29 13.63 10.78 2.40
C LEU A 29 13.57 12.29 2.67
N ASP A 30 14.36 12.79 3.62
CA ASP A 30 14.42 14.22 3.97
C ASP A 30 14.86 15.08 2.76
N GLU A 31 15.82 14.61 1.97
CA GLU A 31 16.28 15.30 0.75
C GLU A 31 15.22 15.32 -0.36
N ILE A 32 14.44 14.24 -0.50
CA ILE A 32 13.32 14.16 -1.44
C ILE A 32 12.21 15.12 -1.01
N LEU A 33 11.78 15.06 0.25
CA LEU A 33 10.67 15.87 0.79
C LEU A 33 10.93 17.37 0.62
N LYS A 34 12.15 17.83 0.95
CA LYS A 34 12.56 19.24 0.72
C LYS A 34 12.34 19.72 -0.71
N LYS A 35 12.43 18.83 -1.70
CA LYS A 35 12.27 19.16 -3.12
C LYS A 35 10.82 19.12 -3.57
N ILE A 36 9.98 18.26 -3.00
CA ILE A 36 8.64 17.98 -3.55
C ILE A 36 7.50 18.59 -2.74
N GLU A 37 7.68 18.82 -1.44
CA GLU A 37 6.57 19.11 -0.50
C GLU A 37 5.76 20.37 -0.83
N HIS A 38 6.36 21.35 -1.51
CA HIS A 38 5.71 22.59 -1.90
C HIS A 38 4.91 22.50 -3.22
N HIS A 39 4.93 21.35 -3.90
CA HIS A 39 4.20 21.15 -5.16
C HIS A 39 2.77 20.70 -4.90
N SER A 40 1.81 21.29 -5.62
CA SER A 40 0.39 20.91 -5.52
C SER A 40 0.07 19.54 -6.10
N ILE A 41 0.93 19.01 -6.97
CA ILE A 41 0.79 17.68 -7.59
C ILE A 41 2.16 17.00 -7.58
N ILE A 42 2.23 15.82 -6.98
CA ILE A 42 3.45 15.03 -6.83
C ILE A 42 3.21 13.66 -7.47
N GLY A 43 3.98 13.33 -8.50
CA GLY A 43 3.98 12.01 -9.13
C GLY A 43 4.97 11.07 -8.46
N LEU A 44 4.50 9.93 -7.94
CA LEU A 44 5.34 8.89 -7.33
C LEU A 44 5.34 7.63 -8.20
N GLY A 45 6.22 7.59 -9.20
CA GLY A 45 6.42 6.43 -10.05
C GLY A 45 7.21 5.31 -9.38
N GLU A 46 7.20 4.13 -10.00
CA GLU A 46 8.06 3.00 -9.64
C GLU A 46 8.72 2.45 -10.90
N ALA A 47 9.97 1.98 -10.80
CA ALA A 47 10.69 1.45 -11.96
C ALA A 47 10.15 0.09 -12.38
N GLU A 48 9.71 -0.71 -11.40
CA GLU A 48 9.15 -2.04 -11.60
C GLU A 48 8.00 -2.27 -10.62
N HIS A 49 6.96 -2.97 -11.08
CA HIS A 49 5.87 -3.42 -10.23
C HIS A 49 6.31 -4.55 -9.28
N PHE A 50 5.53 -4.80 -8.22
CA PHE A 50 5.70 -5.92 -7.27
C PHE A 50 6.95 -5.89 -6.37
N TYR A 51 7.75 -4.84 -6.44
CA TYR A 51 8.92 -4.70 -5.58
C TYR A 51 8.58 -3.99 -4.26
N THR A 52 8.66 -4.70 -3.14
CA THR A 52 8.25 -4.23 -1.80
C THR A 52 8.92 -2.92 -1.37
N GLY A 53 10.17 -2.68 -1.79
CA GLY A 53 10.89 -1.45 -1.49
C GLY A 53 10.22 -0.20 -2.07
N TYR A 54 9.60 -0.29 -3.26
CA TYR A 54 8.91 0.86 -3.86
C TYR A 54 7.63 1.20 -3.10
N TYR A 55 6.85 0.19 -2.66
CA TYR A 55 5.66 0.44 -1.84
C TYR A 55 6.03 1.14 -0.54
N ARG A 56 7.04 0.63 0.18
CA ARG A 56 7.46 1.22 1.46
C ARG A 56 7.98 2.64 1.30
N ALA A 57 8.86 2.88 0.34
CA ALA A 57 9.36 4.22 0.06
C ALA A 57 8.22 5.21 -0.27
N LYS A 58 7.26 4.81 -1.11
CA LYS A 58 6.10 5.64 -1.43
C LYS A 58 5.21 5.87 -0.21
N ILE A 59 4.97 4.84 0.61
CA ILE A 59 4.16 4.95 1.85
C ILE A 59 4.82 5.92 2.84
N ASP A 60 6.14 5.84 3.02
CA ASP A 60 6.87 6.75 3.91
C ASP A 60 6.77 8.20 3.44
N ILE A 61 6.92 8.44 2.13
CA ILE A 61 6.73 9.76 1.52
C ILE A 61 5.29 10.25 1.73
N LEU A 62 4.29 9.42 1.40
CA LEU A 62 2.87 9.76 1.54
C LEU A 62 2.52 10.12 2.99
N LYS A 63 2.92 9.29 3.96
CA LYS A 63 2.65 9.55 5.38
C LYS A 63 3.23 10.89 5.82
N HIS A 64 4.45 11.22 5.40
CA HIS A 64 5.06 12.51 5.72
C HIS A 64 4.30 13.70 5.12
N LEU A 65 3.96 13.62 3.83
CA LEU A 65 3.21 14.67 3.14
C LEU A 65 1.81 14.88 3.74
N ILE A 66 1.16 13.80 4.19
CA ILE A 66 -0.15 13.84 4.85
C ILE A 66 -0.04 14.45 6.25
N GLN A 67 0.96 14.02 7.03
CA GLN A 67 1.17 14.54 8.39
C GLN A 67 1.49 16.03 8.41
N ASN A 68 2.17 16.53 7.37
CA ASN A 68 2.46 17.96 7.21
C ASN A 68 1.35 18.73 6.48
N GLU A 69 0.22 18.08 6.17
CA GLU A 69 -0.93 18.66 5.45
C GLU A 69 -0.58 19.21 4.06
N SER A 70 0.48 18.69 3.45
CA SER A 70 0.98 19.10 2.13
C SER A 70 0.19 18.48 0.99
N ILE A 71 -0.52 17.38 1.25
CA ILE A 71 -1.47 16.75 0.32
C ILE A 71 -2.75 16.34 1.04
N ASP A 72 -3.86 16.30 0.30
CA ASP A 72 -5.18 15.87 0.77
C ASP A 72 -5.84 14.80 -0.14
N VAL A 73 -5.21 14.47 -1.27
CA VAL A 73 -5.68 13.46 -2.22
C VAL A 73 -4.55 12.49 -2.58
N ILE A 74 -4.85 11.19 -2.53
CA ILE A 74 -4.03 10.13 -3.11
C ILE A 74 -4.74 9.61 -4.36
N ALA A 75 -4.07 9.72 -5.51
CA ALA A 75 -4.49 9.13 -6.77
C ALA A 75 -3.69 7.86 -7.05
N LEU A 76 -4.35 6.71 -7.09
CA LEU A 76 -3.76 5.41 -7.43
C LEU A 76 -4.02 5.07 -8.89
N GLU A 77 -3.01 4.53 -9.58
CA GLU A 77 -3.13 3.89 -10.90
C GLU A 77 -3.90 2.56 -10.79
N ALA A 78 -5.16 2.64 -10.38
CA ALA A 78 -6.00 1.51 -10.09
C ALA A 78 -7.48 1.85 -10.36
N SER A 79 -8.32 0.83 -10.32
CA SER A 79 -9.76 0.94 -10.55
C SER A 79 -10.44 2.05 -9.75
N ILE A 80 -11.11 2.96 -10.46
CA ILE A 80 -11.98 3.99 -9.87
C ILE A 80 -13.10 3.42 -8.99
N ASN A 81 -13.66 2.25 -9.35
CA ASN A 81 -14.77 1.64 -8.61
C ASN A 81 -14.29 1.11 -7.24
N VAL A 82 -13.13 0.47 -7.21
CA VAL A 82 -12.59 -0.17 -5.99
C VAL A 82 -12.04 0.90 -5.05
N THR A 83 -11.29 1.87 -5.58
CA THR A 83 -10.82 3.01 -4.80
C THR A 83 -11.97 3.85 -4.24
N ALA A 84 -13.10 4.00 -4.95
CA ALA A 84 -14.28 4.66 -4.39
C ALA A 84 -14.86 3.90 -3.18
N LEU A 85 -14.81 2.58 -3.18
CA LEU A 85 -15.23 1.75 -2.04
C LEU A 85 -14.25 1.87 -0.86
N LEU A 86 -12.95 1.80 -1.13
CA LEU A 86 -11.90 2.02 -0.14
C LEU A 86 -11.97 3.43 0.45
N ASN A 87 -12.29 4.46 -0.36
CA ASN A 87 -12.48 5.82 0.12
C ASN A 87 -13.62 5.93 1.14
N LYS A 88 -14.72 5.19 0.95
CA LYS A 88 -15.79 5.12 1.95
C LYS A 88 -15.31 4.44 3.23
N TYR A 89 -14.53 3.37 3.10
CA TYR A 89 -13.96 2.67 4.25
C TYR A 89 -13.03 3.54 5.10
N ILE A 90 -12.09 4.26 4.47
CA ILE A 90 -11.18 5.15 5.21
C ILE A 90 -11.91 6.35 5.83
N ASN A 91 -13.12 6.68 5.37
CA ASN A 91 -13.96 7.72 5.98
C ASN A 91 -14.92 7.20 7.06
N GLY A 92 -14.99 5.88 7.27
CA GLY A 92 -15.91 5.24 8.22
C GLY A 92 -17.32 5.00 7.67
N ASP A 93 -17.56 5.29 6.39
CA ASP A 93 -18.87 5.17 5.74
C ASP A 93 -19.18 3.76 5.20
N ALA A 94 -18.22 2.84 5.30
CA ALA A 94 -18.37 1.45 4.88
C ALA A 94 -17.50 0.50 5.72
N MET A 95 -18.01 -0.69 5.98
CA MET A 95 -17.23 -1.81 6.51
C MET A 95 -16.78 -2.71 5.36
N LEU A 96 -15.49 -3.04 5.33
CA LEU A 96 -14.89 -3.86 4.27
C LEU A 96 -13.97 -4.91 4.86
N ASP A 97 -13.92 -6.06 4.19
CA ASP A 97 -12.76 -6.95 4.26
C ASP A 97 -11.68 -6.38 3.33
N VAL A 98 -10.77 -5.57 3.89
CA VAL A 98 -9.75 -4.85 3.11
C VAL A 98 -8.89 -5.82 2.30
N PRO A 99 -8.28 -6.88 2.87
CA PRO A 99 -7.47 -7.82 2.08
C PRO A 99 -8.21 -8.42 0.88
N ASN A 100 -9.49 -8.83 1.04
CA ASN A 100 -10.26 -9.37 -0.08
C ASN A 100 -10.71 -8.28 -1.07
N THR A 101 -10.90 -7.04 -0.61
CA THR A 101 -11.26 -5.92 -1.49
C THR A 101 -10.11 -5.52 -2.41
N LEU A 102 -8.86 -5.54 -1.90
CA LEU A 102 -7.68 -5.13 -2.67
C LEU A 102 -7.40 -6.03 -3.88
N ILE A 103 -7.90 -7.27 -3.90
CA ILE A 103 -7.78 -8.17 -5.05
C ILE A 103 -8.40 -7.54 -6.30
N PHE A 104 -9.50 -6.80 -6.13
CA PHE A 104 -10.22 -6.17 -7.24
C PHE A 104 -9.52 -4.94 -7.84
N LEU A 105 -8.47 -4.42 -7.17
CA LEU A 105 -7.60 -3.39 -7.75
C LEU A 105 -6.72 -3.94 -8.88
N ASN A 106 -6.45 -5.25 -8.90
CA ASN A 106 -5.49 -5.89 -9.81
C ASN A 106 -6.21 -6.51 -11.02
N GLU A 107 -6.60 -5.69 -12.01
CA GLU A 107 -7.35 -6.15 -13.20
C GLU A 107 -6.65 -5.78 -14.52
N PRO A 108 -6.88 -6.51 -15.64
CA PRO A 108 -7.86 -7.59 -15.83
C PRO A 108 -7.47 -8.91 -15.15
N TYR A 109 -8.44 -9.82 -14.94
CA TYR A 109 -8.38 -11.15 -14.27
C TYR A 109 -7.07 -11.94 -14.42
N SER A 110 -6.33 -11.78 -15.54
CA SER A 110 -5.00 -12.35 -15.74
C SER A 110 -3.95 -11.87 -14.72
N LEU A 111 -4.17 -10.71 -14.08
CA LEU A 111 -3.30 -10.10 -13.09
C LEU A 111 -3.89 -10.09 -11.66
N GLN A 112 -5.12 -10.58 -11.44
CA GLN A 112 -5.66 -10.75 -10.08
C GLN A 112 -4.75 -11.62 -9.21
N LYS A 113 -4.10 -12.62 -9.83
CA LYS A 113 -3.10 -13.48 -9.18
C LYS A 113 -1.72 -12.83 -9.05
N ALA A 114 -1.47 -11.71 -9.73
CA ALA A 114 -0.15 -11.10 -9.81
C ALA A 114 0.25 -10.39 -8.50
N GLY A 115 -0.71 -9.94 -7.69
CA GLY A 115 -0.38 -9.49 -6.34
C GLY A 115 -0.14 -7.98 -6.18
N LEU A 116 -0.51 -7.13 -7.14
CA LEU A 116 0.05 -5.77 -7.25
C LEU A 116 -0.35 -4.86 -6.07
N TYR A 117 -1.62 -4.89 -5.69
CA TYR A 117 -2.16 -4.07 -4.60
C TYR A 117 -2.69 -4.90 -3.42
N ASN A 118 -2.78 -6.22 -3.51
CA ASN A 118 -3.18 -7.09 -2.40
C ASN A 118 -1.96 -7.59 -1.62
N CYS A 119 -1.07 -6.67 -1.27
CA CYS A 119 0.09 -6.90 -0.42
C CYS A 119 -0.09 -6.26 0.96
N VAL A 120 0.74 -6.65 1.91
CA VAL A 120 0.67 -6.18 3.30
C VAL A 120 0.90 -4.67 3.39
N GLU A 121 1.81 -4.13 2.58
CA GLU A 121 2.13 -2.70 2.55
C GLU A 121 0.90 -1.84 2.21
N ILE A 122 0.09 -2.27 1.24
CA ILE A 122 -1.13 -1.54 0.85
C ILE A 122 -2.25 -1.73 1.89
N VAL A 123 -2.39 -2.91 2.49
CA VAL A 123 -3.33 -3.11 3.61
C VAL A 123 -3.01 -2.15 4.76
N GLU A 124 -1.74 -2.10 5.17
CA GLU A 124 -1.27 -1.22 6.23
C GLU A 124 -1.46 0.27 5.88
N LEU A 125 -1.26 0.65 4.63
CA LEU A 125 -1.55 2.02 4.17
C LEU A 125 -3.04 2.35 4.30
N ILE A 126 -3.93 1.46 3.83
CA ILE A 126 -5.38 1.69 3.89
C ILE A 126 -5.87 1.78 5.34
N ASP A 127 -5.40 0.92 6.24
CA ASP A 127 -5.76 0.98 7.65
C ASP A 127 -5.20 2.24 8.34
N TRP A 128 -3.96 2.64 8.00
CA TRP A 128 -3.40 3.89 8.50
C TRP A 128 -4.18 5.12 8.01
N LEU A 129 -4.65 5.13 6.76
CA LEU A 129 -5.48 6.22 6.24
C LEU A 129 -6.83 6.31 6.96
N LYS A 130 -7.43 5.16 7.29
CA LYS A 130 -8.66 5.12 8.09
C LYS A 130 -8.45 5.69 9.49
N ASP A 131 -7.37 5.28 10.15
CA ASP A 131 -6.99 5.82 11.46
C ASP A 131 -6.74 7.34 11.40
N TYR A 132 -5.97 7.80 10.41
CA TYR A 132 -5.70 9.21 10.20
C TYR A 132 -7.00 10.01 10.01
N ASN A 133 -7.87 9.60 9.08
CA ASN A 133 -9.14 10.28 8.78
C ASN A 133 -10.14 10.27 9.94
N THR A 134 -10.04 9.30 10.85
CA THR A 134 -10.88 9.22 12.05
C THR A 134 -10.48 10.27 13.08
N HIS A 135 -9.19 10.61 13.14
CA HIS A 135 -8.63 11.51 14.16
C HIS A 135 -8.37 12.94 13.66
N HIS A 136 -8.58 13.23 12.36
CA HIS A 136 -8.28 14.53 11.76
C HIS A 136 -9.48 15.13 11.03
N ASN A 137 -9.59 16.47 11.08
CA ASN A 137 -10.61 17.21 10.36
C ASN A 137 -10.31 17.32 8.86
N LYS A 138 -9.02 17.49 8.50
CA LYS A 138 -8.54 17.44 7.13
C LYS A 138 -8.32 15.99 6.74
N LYS A 139 -9.30 15.43 6.02
CA LYS A 139 -9.29 14.02 5.63
C LYS A 139 -8.61 13.83 4.29
N ILE A 140 -7.93 12.69 4.15
CA ILE A 140 -7.37 12.22 2.89
C ILE A 140 -8.47 11.56 2.05
N LYS A 141 -8.54 11.96 0.79
CA LYS A 141 -9.37 11.33 -0.23
C LYS A 141 -8.54 10.35 -1.04
N LEU A 142 -9.06 9.14 -1.21
CA LEU A 142 -8.48 8.13 -2.09
C LEU A 142 -9.26 8.06 -3.39
N VAL A 143 -8.57 8.16 -4.53
CA VAL A 143 -9.18 8.06 -5.86
C VAL A 143 -8.36 7.15 -6.76
N GLY A 144 -9.05 6.43 -7.64
CA GLY A 144 -8.45 5.65 -8.71
C GLY A 144 -8.53 6.42 -10.01
N ILE A 145 -7.45 6.45 -10.77
CA ILE A 145 -7.36 7.17 -12.04
C ILE A 145 -7.36 6.24 -13.25
N ASP A 146 -7.67 4.95 -13.06
CA ASP A 146 -7.75 3.97 -14.13
C ASP A 146 -9.09 3.21 -14.14
N PHE A 147 -9.45 2.69 -15.31
CA PHE A 147 -10.64 1.89 -15.60
C PHE A 147 -10.33 0.40 -15.73
N GLN A 148 -9.25 -0.08 -15.09
CA GLN A 148 -8.82 -1.49 -15.09
C GLN A 148 -9.96 -2.47 -14.75
N ASN A 149 -10.89 -2.09 -13.86
CA ASN A 149 -12.06 -2.89 -13.49
C ASN A 149 -13.38 -2.22 -13.90
N TYR A 150 -13.70 -2.29 -15.19
CA TYR A 150 -14.97 -1.83 -15.76
C TYR A 150 -16.06 -2.91 -15.77
N SER A 151 -15.69 -4.18 -15.59
CA SER A 151 -16.58 -5.34 -15.74
C SER A 151 -17.43 -5.63 -14.50
N ILE A 152 -17.00 -5.18 -13.32
CA ILE A 152 -17.76 -5.33 -12.07
C ILE A 152 -18.42 -3.99 -11.72
N PRO A 153 -19.76 -3.87 -11.83
CA PRO A 153 -20.48 -2.70 -11.34
C PRO A 153 -20.23 -2.48 -9.84
N LEU A 154 -20.17 -1.22 -9.41
CA LEU A 154 -19.88 -0.85 -8.02
C LEU A 154 -20.79 -1.54 -6.99
N GLU A 155 -22.06 -1.80 -7.32
CA GLU A 155 -22.98 -2.50 -6.44
C GLU A 155 -22.61 -3.98 -6.24
N ASN A 156 -22.25 -4.68 -7.31
CA ASN A 156 -21.78 -6.06 -7.24
C ASN A 156 -20.49 -6.15 -6.43
N LEU A 157 -19.59 -5.20 -6.63
CA LEU A 157 -18.33 -5.11 -5.89
C LEU A 157 -18.56 -4.95 -4.39
N LYS A 158 -19.50 -4.08 -3.98
CA LYS A 158 -19.86 -3.92 -2.55
C LYS A 158 -20.31 -5.23 -1.94
N ASN A 159 -21.20 -5.96 -2.62
CA ASN A 159 -21.70 -7.24 -2.11
C ASN A 159 -20.57 -8.25 -1.91
N GLN A 160 -19.65 -8.36 -2.87
CA GLN A 160 -18.49 -9.26 -2.78
C GLN A 160 -17.51 -8.88 -1.67
N ALA A 161 -17.29 -7.57 -1.45
CA ALA A 161 -16.40 -7.06 -0.40
C ALA A 161 -16.97 -7.23 1.02
N THR A 162 -18.30 -7.33 1.18
CA THR A 162 -18.98 -7.46 2.48
C THR A 162 -19.35 -8.92 2.84
N TYR A 163 -19.48 -9.81 1.85
CA TYR A 163 -20.07 -11.15 2.03
C TYR A 163 -19.34 -12.07 3.04
N ARG A 164 -18.03 -11.92 3.26
CA ARG A 164 -17.24 -12.86 4.08
C ARG A 164 -17.39 -12.75 5.61
N GLN A 165 -18.12 -11.76 6.14
CA GLN A 165 -18.38 -11.68 7.59
C GLN A 165 -19.59 -12.52 8.05
N ARG A 166 -20.48 -12.96 7.14
CA ARG A 166 -21.72 -13.67 7.53
C ARG A 166 -21.56 -15.19 7.71
N GLU A 167 -20.48 -15.79 7.21
CA GLU A 167 -20.25 -17.25 7.28
C GLU A 167 -19.33 -17.67 8.46
N LYS A 168 -19.08 -16.77 9.42
CA LYS A 168 -18.27 -17.06 10.63
C LYS A 168 -19.03 -16.88 11.96
N ILE A 169 -20.35 -17.03 11.95
CA ILE A 169 -21.19 -17.07 13.17
C ILE A 169 -21.91 -18.41 13.21
#